data_AF-A0A2H3AUD8-F1
#
_entry.id   AF-A0A2H3AUD8-F1
#
_cell.length_a   1.000
_cell.length_b   1.000
_cell.length_c   1.000
_cell.angle_alpha   90.00
_cell.angle_beta   90.00
_cell.angle_gamma   90.00
#
_symmetry.space_group_name_H-M   'P 1'
#
loop_
_entity.id
_entity.type
_entity.pdbx_description
1 polymer ?
#
loop_
_entity_poly.entity_id
_entity_poly.type
_entity_poly.pdbx_seq_one_letter_code
_entity_poly.pdbx_strand_id
1 'polypeptide(L)'
;MCSSLFALLHGIFIGWVRCDDIDPFTNTVKDLTVSRGTYAHAQKLRAAISHHFRRTLELGTQVWTESSVHPGKYVGNPSLSITVSQYMVSLHRRKVRSGEVVTSARAIDEPILKLLYEFNTQIPRDDPDAEPMSKKRKAEHPEHWAGSGIRAQLQLLYILAFLCLLRFDEALRIQWHWVSVETYQGMRRLKIELPFRKTHQTGGTILISF
;
A
#
# COMPACT_ATOMS: atom_id res chain seq x y z
N MET A 1 -33.98 -18.02 -10.72
CA MET A 1 -32.92 -17.23 -10.02
C MET A 1 -31.73 -18.07 -9.54
N CYS A 2 -31.84 -19.39 -9.33
CA CYS A 2 -30.73 -20.22 -8.83
C CYS A 2 -29.59 -20.42 -9.86
N SER A 3 -29.90 -20.62 -11.14
CA SER A 3 -28.89 -20.95 -12.17
C SER A 3 -27.92 -19.81 -12.52
N SER A 4 -28.39 -18.56 -12.51
CA SER A 4 -27.54 -17.39 -12.78
C SER A 4 -26.61 -17.05 -11.61
N LEU A 5 -27.06 -17.27 -10.37
CA LEU A 5 -26.22 -17.13 -9.17
C LEU A 5 -25.10 -18.19 -9.14
N PHE A 6 -25.44 -19.43 -9.55
CA PHE A 6 -24.49 -20.54 -9.62
C PHE A 6 -23.46 -20.34 -10.74
N ALA A 7 -23.88 -19.88 -11.92
CA ALA A 7 -22.98 -19.58 -13.04
C ALA A 7 -22.01 -18.43 -12.73
N LEU A 8 -22.48 -17.39 -12.01
CA LEU A 8 -21.61 -16.32 -11.52
C LEU A 8 -20.62 -16.87 -10.50
N LEU A 9 -21.06 -17.58 -9.46
CA LEU A 9 -20.16 -18.21 -8.47
C LEU A 9 -19.13 -19.15 -9.12
N HIS A 10 -19.51 -19.88 -10.16
CA HIS A 10 -18.61 -20.75 -10.90
C HIS A 10 -17.58 -19.96 -11.74
N GLY A 11 -18.00 -18.92 -12.45
CA GLY A 11 -17.09 -18.03 -13.19
C GLY A 11 -16.12 -17.27 -12.28
N ILE A 12 -16.57 -16.91 -11.08
CA ILE A 12 -15.77 -16.27 -10.02
C ILE A 12 -14.66 -17.20 -9.55
N PHE A 13 -15.03 -18.44 -9.26
CA PHE A 13 -14.09 -19.45 -8.80
C PHE A 13 -13.06 -19.75 -9.89
N ILE A 14 -13.48 -19.88 -11.16
CA ILE A 14 -12.57 -20.07 -12.30
C ILE A 14 -11.60 -18.90 -12.47
N GLY A 15 -12.06 -17.66 -12.31
CA GLY A 15 -11.23 -16.46 -12.39
C GLY A 15 -10.15 -16.42 -11.31
N TRP A 16 -10.48 -16.80 -10.07
CA TRP A 16 -9.51 -16.89 -8.99
C TRP A 16 -8.58 -18.10 -9.09
N VAL A 17 -9.10 -19.23 -9.57
CA VAL A 17 -8.30 -20.42 -9.90
C VAL A 17 -7.19 -20.02 -10.86
N ARG A 18 -7.45 -19.20 -11.90
CA ARG A 18 -6.40 -18.74 -12.83
C ARG A 18 -5.28 -17.91 -12.18
N CYS A 19 -5.55 -17.29 -11.03
CA CYS A 19 -4.51 -16.60 -10.26
C CYS A 19 -3.77 -17.56 -9.32
N ASP A 20 -4.30 -18.74 -8.99
CA ASP A 20 -3.70 -19.64 -8.01
C ASP A 20 -2.61 -20.56 -8.61
N ASP A 21 -1.61 -20.87 -7.79
CA ASP A 21 -0.51 -21.79 -8.12
C ASP A 21 -0.90 -23.25 -7.85
N ILE A 22 -1.94 -23.47 -7.04
CA ILE A 22 -2.53 -24.78 -6.77
C ILE A 22 -3.90 -24.82 -7.44
N ASP A 23 -4.21 -25.92 -8.13
CA ASP A 23 -5.57 -26.18 -8.58
C ASP A 23 -6.41 -26.67 -7.40
N PRO A 24 -7.46 -25.94 -6.96
CA PRO A 24 -8.27 -26.33 -5.82
C PRO A 24 -9.13 -27.58 -6.06
N PHE A 25 -9.32 -28.02 -7.30
CA PHE A 25 -10.12 -29.22 -7.61
C PHE A 25 -9.29 -30.50 -7.55
N THR A 26 -8.05 -30.43 -8.04
CA THR A 26 -7.12 -31.57 -8.08
C THR A 26 -6.12 -31.54 -6.93
N ASN A 27 -6.02 -30.42 -6.21
CA ASN A 27 -5.01 -30.13 -5.19
C ASN A 27 -3.57 -30.30 -5.71
N THR A 28 -3.36 -30.15 -7.02
CA THR A 28 -2.05 -30.27 -7.66
C THR A 28 -1.42 -28.90 -7.89
N VAL A 29 -0.09 -28.85 -7.81
CA VAL A 29 0.67 -27.64 -8.18
C VAL A 29 0.62 -27.51 -9.70
N LYS A 30 0.24 -26.35 -10.19
CA LYS A 30 0.20 -26.07 -11.62
C LYS A 30 1.60 -25.94 -12.18
N ASP A 31 1.77 -26.37 -13.42
CA ASP A 31 3.02 -26.22 -14.14
C ASP A 31 3.46 -24.74 -14.20
N LEU A 32 4.78 -24.52 -14.17
CA LEU A 32 5.43 -23.22 -14.28
C LEU A 32 5.23 -22.58 -15.66
N THR A 33 4.93 -23.39 -16.68
CA THR A 33 4.65 -22.93 -18.04
C THR A 33 3.30 -22.21 -18.20
N VAL A 34 2.38 -22.40 -17.24
CA VAL A 34 1.04 -21.80 -17.29
C VAL A 34 1.09 -20.36 -16.80
N SER A 35 0.70 -19.42 -17.65
CA SER A 35 0.57 -18.00 -17.27
C SER A 35 -0.45 -17.81 -16.14
N ARG A 36 -0.06 -17.07 -15.10
CA ARG A 36 -0.87 -16.88 -13.87
C ARG A 36 -1.22 -15.42 -13.68
N GLY A 37 -2.45 -15.18 -13.23
CA GLY A 37 -2.87 -13.84 -12.81
C GLY A 37 -2.19 -13.40 -11.51
N THR A 38 -1.98 -12.09 -11.37
CA THR A 38 -1.47 -11.46 -10.14
C THR A 38 -2.55 -11.43 -9.05
N TYR A 39 -2.14 -11.26 -7.80
CA TYR A 39 -3.07 -11.01 -6.70
C TYR A 39 -3.94 -9.77 -6.96
N ALA A 40 -3.34 -8.71 -7.52
CA ALA A 40 -4.06 -7.50 -7.92
C ALA A 40 -5.18 -7.79 -8.94
N HIS A 41 -4.95 -8.72 -9.88
CA HIS A 41 -6.00 -9.16 -10.81
C HIS A 41 -7.14 -9.88 -10.07
N ALA A 42 -6.81 -10.77 -9.13
CA ALA A 42 -7.79 -11.46 -8.30
C ALA A 42 -8.63 -10.48 -7.44
N GLN A 43 -8.00 -9.43 -6.90
CA GLN A 43 -8.69 -8.37 -6.17
C GLN A 43 -9.66 -7.57 -7.06
N LYS A 44 -9.24 -7.22 -8.28
CA LYS A 44 -10.10 -6.52 -9.25
C LYS A 44 -11.32 -7.36 -9.62
N LEU A 45 -11.11 -8.66 -9.85
CA LEU A 45 -12.21 -9.61 -10.06
C LEU A 45 -13.17 -9.57 -8.87
N ARG A 46 -12.68 -9.77 -7.65
CA ARG A 46 -13.50 -9.76 -6.42
C ARG A 46 -14.31 -8.46 -6.28
N ALA A 47 -13.70 -7.31 -6.57
CA ALA A 47 -14.37 -6.02 -6.52
C ALA A 47 -15.49 -5.89 -7.56
N ALA A 48 -15.24 -6.29 -8.82
CA ALA A 48 -16.23 -6.27 -9.89
C ALA A 48 -17.45 -7.15 -9.55
N ILE A 49 -17.19 -8.31 -8.98
CA ILE A 49 -18.21 -9.26 -8.53
C ILE A 49 -19.03 -8.69 -7.37
N SER A 50 -18.34 -8.17 -6.35
CA SER A 50 -18.99 -7.54 -5.20
C SER A 50 -19.89 -6.39 -5.65
N HIS A 51 -19.45 -5.64 -6.66
CA HIS A 51 -20.23 -4.58 -7.27
C HIS A 51 -21.47 -5.11 -8.02
N HIS A 52 -21.33 -6.20 -8.80
CA HIS A 52 -22.46 -6.83 -9.49
C HIS A 52 -23.52 -7.36 -8.51
N PHE A 53 -23.12 -8.09 -7.46
CA PHE A 53 -24.04 -8.54 -6.42
C PHE A 53 -24.73 -7.38 -5.69
N ARG A 54 -24.01 -6.27 -5.47
CA ARG A 54 -24.57 -5.08 -4.83
C ARG A 54 -25.56 -4.33 -5.73
N ARG A 55 -25.23 -4.14 -7.02
CA ARG A 55 -26.00 -3.28 -7.94
C ARG A 55 -27.07 -4.00 -8.72
N THR A 56 -26.77 -5.18 -9.25
CA THR A 56 -27.67 -5.90 -10.16
C THR A 56 -28.59 -6.84 -9.40
N LEU A 57 -28.10 -7.44 -8.32
CA LEU A 57 -28.86 -8.41 -7.52
C LEU A 57 -29.40 -7.80 -6.22
N GLU A 58 -29.11 -6.52 -5.95
CA GLU A 58 -29.57 -5.75 -4.79
C GLU A 58 -29.33 -6.44 -3.43
N LEU A 59 -28.37 -7.36 -3.37
CA LEU A 59 -27.99 -8.11 -2.16
C LEU A 59 -27.15 -7.28 -1.17
N GLY A 60 -26.90 -6.01 -1.52
CA GLY A 60 -26.24 -5.02 -0.67
C GLY A 60 -24.76 -5.31 -0.38
N THR A 61 -24.30 -4.80 0.75
CA THR A 61 -22.93 -4.92 1.28
C THR A 61 -22.86 -5.77 2.56
N GLN A 62 -23.94 -6.48 2.89
CA GLN A 62 -23.94 -7.35 4.06
C GLN A 62 -23.12 -8.62 3.79
N VAL A 63 -22.51 -9.15 4.85
CA VAL A 63 -21.76 -10.41 4.81
C VAL A 63 -22.73 -11.54 4.43
N TRP A 64 -22.25 -12.47 3.61
CA TRP A 64 -23.02 -13.67 3.28
C TRP A 64 -23.18 -14.55 4.53
N THR A 65 -24.38 -14.58 5.09
CA THR A 65 -24.72 -15.36 6.28
C THR A 65 -26.05 -16.06 6.12
N GLU A 66 -26.23 -17.16 6.83
CA GLU A 66 -27.52 -17.83 6.92
C GLU A 66 -28.55 -16.91 7.62
N SER A 67 -29.78 -16.91 7.10
CA SER A 67 -30.88 -16.14 7.66
C SER A 67 -31.30 -16.77 8.99
N SER A 68 -31.29 -15.98 10.05
CA SER A 68 -31.82 -16.38 11.36
C SER A 68 -33.31 -16.70 11.33
N VAL A 69 -34.05 -16.13 10.37
CA VAL A 69 -35.51 -16.28 10.22
C VAL A 69 -35.86 -17.49 9.35
N HIS A 70 -35.01 -17.83 8.39
CA HIS A 70 -35.25 -18.94 7.45
C HIS A 70 -33.99 -19.82 7.38
N PRO A 71 -33.85 -20.82 8.27
CA PRO A 71 -32.76 -21.78 8.21
C PRO A 71 -32.65 -22.41 6.80
N GLY A 72 -31.44 -22.53 6.28
CA GLY A 72 -31.13 -22.97 4.92
C GLY A 72 -31.13 -21.86 3.86
N LYS A 73 -31.66 -20.66 4.16
CA LYS A 73 -31.61 -19.52 3.22
C LYS A 73 -30.49 -18.57 3.60
N TYR A 74 -29.60 -18.29 2.66
CA TYR A 74 -28.50 -17.35 2.85
C TYR A 74 -28.84 -15.98 2.30
N VAL A 75 -28.39 -14.93 3.01
CA VAL A 75 -28.64 -13.52 2.69
C VAL A 75 -27.31 -12.76 2.69
N GLY A 76 -27.24 -11.69 1.90
CA GLY A 76 -26.06 -10.83 1.78
C GLY A 76 -25.28 -11.07 0.48
N ASN A 77 -24.03 -10.64 0.44
CA ASN A 77 -23.20 -10.71 -0.75
C ASN A 77 -22.22 -11.90 -0.69
N PRO A 78 -22.34 -12.92 -1.57
CA PRO A 78 -21.47 -14.10 -1.55
C PRO A 78 -19.96 -13.79 -1.63
N SER A 79 -19.58 -12.70 -2.32
CA SER A 79 -18.16 -12.28 -2.44
C SER A 79 -17.57 -11.73 -1.12
N LEU A 80 -18.44 -11.40 -0.17
CA LEU A 80 -18.10 -10.96 1.18
C LEU A 80 -18.20 -12.11 2.20
N SER A 81 -18.42 -13.35 1.75
CA SER A 81 -18.42 -14.52 2.64
C SER A 81 -17.08 -14.68 3.37
N ILE A 82 -17.15 -15.30 4.54
CA ILE A 82 -15.96 -15.61 5.36
C ILE A 82 -15.02 -16.54 4.58
N THR A 83 -15.56 -17.57 3.93
CA THR A 83 -14.80 -18.55 3.13
C THR A 83 -14.01 -17.88 2.01
N VAL A 84 -14.63 -16.98 1.25
CA VAL A 84 -13.96 -16.20 0.19
C VAL A 84 -12.88 -15.31 0.78
N SER A 85 -13.14 -14.65 1.90
CA SER A 85 -12.17 -13.77 2.55
C SER A 85 -10.94 -14.54 3.02
N GLN A 86 -11.13 -15.71 3.64
CA GLN A 86 -10.05 -16.62 4.04
C GLN A 86 -9.26 -17.13 2.83
N TYR A 87 -9.94 -17.48 1.75
CA TYR A 87 -9.30 -17.87 0.50
C TYR A 87 -8.41 -16.75 -0.05
N MET A 88 -8.92 -15.50 -0.13
CA MET A 88 -8.15 -14.35 -0.63
C MET A 88 -6.91 -14.05 0.23
N VAL A 89 -7.02 -14.15 1.57
CA VAL A 89 -5.87 -14.01 2.47
C VAL A 89 -4.83 -15.08 2.21
N SER A 90 -5.27 -16.32 1.98
CA SER A 90 -4.38 -17.45 1.71
C SER A 90 -3.70 -17.31 0.34
N LEU A 91 -4.45 -16.89 -0.68
CA LEU A 91 -3.94 -16.59 -2.02
C LEU A 91 -2.90 -15.48 -1.97
N HIS A 92 -3.17 -14.39 -1.24
CA HIS A 92 -2.22 -13.31 -1.04
C HIS A 92 -0.90 -13.82 -0.45
N ARG A 93 -0.97 -14.60 0.63
CA ARG A 93 0.22 -15.19 1.27
C ARG A 93 1.00 -16.10 0.31
N ARG A 94 0.32 -16.89 -0.53
CA ARG A 94 0.97 -17.72 -1.55
C ARG A 94 1.71 -16.88 -2.58
N LYS A 95 1.05 -15.83 -3.11
CA LYS A 95 1.65 -14.92 -4.09
C LYS A 95 2.87 -14.17 -3.56
N VAL A 96 2.81 -13.72 -2.32
CA VAL A 96 3.98 -13.11 -1.65
C VAL A 96 5.12 -14.11 -1.53
N ARG A 97 4.84 -15.38 -1.19
CA ARG A 97 5.87 -16.43 -1.14
C ARG A 97 6.46 -16.77 -2.50
N SER A 98 5.69 -16.66 -3.59
CA SER A 98 6.19 -16.86 -4.95
C SER A 98 6.91 -15.63 -5.52
N GLY A 99 7.14 -14.59 -4.71
CA GLY A 99 7.91 -13.41 -5.06
C GLY A 99 7.10 -12.27 -5.66
N GLU A 100 5.76 -12.34 -5.64
CA GLU A 100 4.92 -11.19 -6.03
C GLU A 100 5.12 -10.05 -5.02
N VAL A 101 5.57 -8.90 -5.52
CA VAL A 101 5.82 -7.72 -4.68
C VAL A 101 4.50 -7.23 -4.08
N VAL A 102 4.45 -7.17 -2.75
CA VAL A 102 3.27 -6.65 -2.02
C VAL A 102 3.00 -5.22 -2.47
N THR A 103 1.81 -4.99 -3.04
CA THR A 103 1.42 -3.69 -3.62
C THR A 103 1.45 -2.54 -2.59
N SER A 104 1.21 -2.84 -1.31
CA SER A 104 1.23 -1.87 -0.20
C SER A 104 2.61 -1.66 0.44
N ALA A 105 3.66 -2.32 -0.05
CA ALA A 105 4.99 -2.31 0.56
C ALA A 105 6.11 -2.12 -0.48
N ARG A 106 5.91 -1.22 -1.46
CA ARG A 106 7.08 -0.61 -2.10
C ARG A 106 7.80 0.22 -1.04
N ALA A 107 8.83 -0.38 -0.44
CA ALA A 107 9.78 0.38 0.36
C ALA A 107 10.45 1.40 -0.56
N ILE A 108 10.73 2.58 -0.01
CA ILE A 108 11.60 3.53 -0.70
C ILE A 108 13.00 2.95 -0.61
N ASP A 109 13.63 2.72 -1.76
CA ASP A 109 14.99 2.20 -1.84
C ASP A 109 16.01 3.34 -2.04
N GLU A 110 17.29 3.06 -1.77
CA GLU A 110 18.40 4.01 -1.99
C GLU A 110 18.39 4.64 -3.41
N PRO A 111 18.18 3.88 -4.52
CA PRO A 111 18.15 4.47 -5.85
C PRO A 111 16.99 5.47 -6.03
N ILE A 112 15.85 5.21 -5.39
CA ILE A 112 14.68 6.09 -5.44
C ILE A 112 14.98 7.40 -4.71
N LEU A 113 15.64 7.35 -3.54
CA LEU A 113 16.06 8.55 -2.83
C LEU A 113 17.08 9.38 -3.60
N LYS A 114 18.01 8.72 -4.30
CA LYS A 114 18.99 9.40 -5.15
C LYS A 114 18.32 10.11 -6.33
N LEU A 115 17.41 9.43 -7.03
CA LEU A 115 16.64 10.02 -8.11
C LEU A 115 15.80 11.21 -7.61
N LEU A 116 15.20 11.10 -6.41
CA LEU A 116 14.45 12.20 -5.80
C LEU A 116 15.35 13.41 -5.49
N TYR A 117 16.55 13.17 -4.97
CA TYR A 117 17.54 14.21 -4.71
C TYR A 117 17.94 14.93 -6.00
N GLU A 118 18.36 14.19 -7.02
CA GLU A 118 18.76 14.73 -8.33
C GLU A 118 17.63 15.56 -8.94
N PHE A 119 16.40 15.04 -8.93
CA PHE A 119 15.22 15.76 -9.42
C PHE A 119 14.98 17.07 -8.66
N ASN A 120 15.09 17.06 -7.33
CA ASN A 120 14.88 18.25 -6.52
C ASN A 120 16.00 19.29 -6.68
N THR A 121 17.24 18.87 -6.97
CA THR A 121 18.38 19.79 -7.21
C THR A 121 18.30 20.53 -8.53
N GLN A 122 17.56 20.02 -9.51
CA GLN A 122 17.37 20.67 -10.81
C GLN A 122 16.39 21.85 -10.77
N ILE A 123 15.63 21.99 -9.68
CA ILE A 123 14.64 23.05 -9.52
C ILE A 123 15.34 24.29 -8.98
N PRO A 124 15.21 25.45 -9.67
CA PRO A 124 15.77 26.70 -9.17
C PRO A 124 15.32 26.97 -7.74
N ARG A 125 16.24 27.43 -6.89
CA ARG A 125 15.85 27.94 -5.57
C ARG A 125 14.87 29.08 -5.76
N ASP A 126 13.82 29.10 -4.94
CA ASP A 126 12.77 30.11 -5.04
C ASP A 126 13.42 31.49 -4.98
N ASP A 127 13.35 32.23 -6.09
CA ASP A 127 13.78 33.62 -6.18
C ASP A 127 12.84 34.44 -5.27
N PRO A 128 13.35 35.29 -4.35
CA PRO A 128 12.50 36.15 -3.53
C PRO A 128 11.54 37.04 -4.35
N ASP A 129 11.84 37.26 -5.64
CA ASP A 129 11.01 38.01 -6.58
C ASP A 129 10.07 37.12 -7.44
N ALA A 130 10.01 35.80 -7.18
CA ALA A 130 9.17 34.88 -7.93
C ALA A 130 7.67 35.08 -7.61
N GLU A 131 6.86 35.34 -8.64
CA GLU A 131 5.42 35.46 -8.49
C GLU A 131 4.79 34.21 -7.85
N PRO A 132 3.78 34.38 -6.96
CA PRO A 132 3.08 33.26 -6.35
C PRO A 132 2.50 32.33 -7.43
N MET A 133 2.78 31.03 -7.32
CA MET A 133 2.30 30.01 -8.26
C MET A 133 0.77 30.02 -8.39
N SER A 134 0.27 30.63 -9.47
CA SER A 134 -1.16 30.69 -9.82
C SER A 134 -1.76 29.29 -9.96
N LYS A 135 -3.04 29.14 -9.57
CA LYS A 135 -3.80 27.88 -9.71
C LYS A 135 -3.81 27.36 -11.15
N LYS A 136 -3.73 28.25 -12.14
CA LYS A 136 -3.68 27.92 -13.57
C LYS A 136 -2.36 27.26 -13.96
N ARG A 137 -1.23 27.83 -13.51
CA ARG A 137 0.12 27.29 -13.74
C ARG A 137 0.34 25.92 -13.06
N LYS A 138 -0.29 25.68 -11.90
CA LYS A 138 -0.30 24.36 -11.24
C LYS A 138 -1.05 23.28 -12.02
N ALA A 139 -2.06 23.66 -12.80
CA ALA A 139 -2.81 22.73 -13.64
C ALA A 139 -2.06 22.41 -14.94
N GLU A 140 -1.33 23.40 -15.49
CA GLU A 140 -0.52 23.25 -16.71
C GLU A 140 0.79 22.50 -16.45
N HIS A 141 1.40 22.67 -15.27
CA HIS A 141 2.65 22.02 -14.87
C HIS A 141 2.53 21.34 -13.50
N PRO A 142 1.94 20.13 -13.43
CA PRO A 142 1.79 19.38 -12.17
C PRO A 142 3.12 19.06 -11.50
N GLU A 143 4.20 18.99 -12.26
CA GLU A 143 5.57 18.83 -11.77
C GLU A 143 6.03 19.97 -10.85
N HIS A 144 5.41 21.15 -10.89
CA HIS A 144 5.74 22.30 -10.04
C HIS A 144 4.79 22.44 -8.82
N TRP A 145 4.31 21.31 -8.30
CA TRP A 145 3.35 21.29 -7.19
C TRP A 145 3.86 21.95 -5.88
N ALA A 146 5.18 22.00 -5.67
CA ALA A 146 5.82 22.61 -4.50
C ALA A 146 7.10 23.38 -4.89
N GLY A 147 7.38 24.48 -4.18
CA GLY A 147 8.61 25.27 -4.30
C GLY A 147 9.83 24.56 -3.72
N SER A 148 11.01 25.15 -3.93
CA SER A 148 12.30 24.58 -3.54
C SER A 148 12.39 24.31 -2.03
N GLY A 149 11.86 25.22 -1.21
CA GLY A 149 11.88 25.07 0.26
C GLY A 149 11.11 23.84 0.77
N ILE A 150 9.87 23.65 0.32
CA ILE A 150 9.02 22.52 0.73
C ILE A 150 9.64 21.20 0.24
N ARG A 151 10.24 21.18 -0.95
CA ARG A 151 10.92 20.00 -1.48
C ARG A 151 12.14 19.62 -0.65
N ALA A 152 12.94 20.60 -0.25
CA ALA A 152 14.09 20.35 0.63
C ALA A 152 13.65 19.78 1.99
N GLN A 153 12.56 20.29 2.56
CA GLN A 153 11.98 19.77 3.80
C GLN A 153 11.51 18.31 3.64
N LEU A 154 10.80 18.00 2.54
CA LEU A 154 10.34 16.65 2.26
C LEU A 154 11.49 15.68 1.96
N GLN A 155 12.52 16.14 1.24
CA GLN A 155 13.73 15.35 0.99
C GLN A 155 14.37 14.94 2.32
N LEU A 156 14.54 15.88 3.24
CA LEU A 156 15.07 15.60 4.58
C LEU A 156 14.17 14.59 5.32
N LEU A 157 12.85 14.78 5.28
CA LEU A 157 11.90 13.87 5.92
C LEU A 157 12.00 12.44 5.37
N TYR A 158 12.12 12.27 4.05
CA TYR A 158 12.28 10.96 3.43
C TYR A 158 13.61 10.29 3.80
N ILE A 159 14.71 11.06 3.84
CA ILE A 159 16.02 10.56 4.27
C ILE A 159 15.97 10.11 5.74
N LEU A 160 15.38 10.93 6.62
CA LEU A 160 15.22 10.58 8.03
C LEU A 160 14.34 9.35 8.21
N ALA A 161 13.23 9.26 7.48
CA ALA A 161 12.36 8.10 7.53
C ALA A 161 13.07 6.82 7.06
N PHE A 162 13.89 6.92 6.02
CA PHE A 162 14.69 5.81 5.49
C PHE A 162 15.79 5.37 6.46
N LEU A 163 16.61 6.32 6.97
CA LEU A 163 17.72 6.02 7.88
C LEU A 163 17.25 5.50 9.25
N CYS A 164 16.15 6.04 9.76
CA CYS A 164 15.59 5.68 11.07
C CYS A 164 14.55 4.55 10.99
N LEU A 165 14.23 4.06 9.78
CA LEU A 165 13.18 3.09 9.50
C LEU A 165 11.83 3.48 10.14
N LEU A 166 11.47 4.75 9.98
CA LEU A 166 10.24 5.33 10.53
C LEU A 166 9.10 5.21 9.52
N ARG A 167 7.90 5.00 10.04
CA ARG A 167 6.68 5.20 9.24
C ARG A 167 6.44 6.69 9.04
N PHE A 168 5.68 7.04 8.01
CA PHE A 168 5.39 8.43 7.69
C PHE A 168 4.68 9.17 8.84
N ASP A 169 3.78 8.49 9.56
CA ASP A 169 3.12 9.04 10.75
C ASP A 169 4.09 9.30 11.91
N GLU A 170 5.16 8.52 12.01
CA GLU A 170 6.20 8.70 13.02
C GLU A 170 7.14 9.85 12.61
N ALA A 171 7.59 9.89 11.36
CA ALA A 171 8.48 10.93 10.85
C ALA A 171 7.86 12.35 10.98
N LEU A 172 6.56 12.50 10.70
CA LEU A 172 5.86 13.78 10.83
C LEU A 172 5.70 14.27 12.28
N ARG A 173 5.82 13.37 13.26
CA ARG A 173 5.66 13.74 14.67
C ARG A 173 6.95 14.25 15.28
N ILE A 174 8.09 14.14 14.60
CA ILE A 174 9.39 14.60 15.09
C ILE A 174 9.33 16.11 15.40
N GLN A 175 9.75 16.47 16.61
CA GLN A 175 9.82 17.85 17.08
C GLN A 175 11.27 18.31 17.16
N TRP A 176 11.49 19.62 17.03
CA TRP A 176 12.82 20.22 16.97
C TRP A 176 13.68 19.94 18.22
N HIS A 177 13.08 19.90 19.40
CA HIS A 177 13.80 19.67 20.66
C HIS A 177 14.39 18.26 20.80
N TRP A 178 13.95 17.31 19.98
CA TRP A 178 14.54 15.97 19.91
C TRP A 178 15.74 15.86 18.96
N VAL A 179 16.04 16.94 18.24
CA VAL A 179 17.14 16.98 17.28
C VAL A 179 18.27 17.78 17.89
N SER A 180 19.41 17.14 18.09
CA SER A 180 20.63 17.77 18.60
C SER A 180 21.81 17.46 17.68
N VAL A 181 22.74 18.41 17.58
CA VAL A 181 23.98 18.22 16.83
C VAL A 181 25.08 18.01 17.85
N GLU A 182 25.67 16.82 17.83
CA GLU A 182 26.79 16.45 18.70
C GLU A 182 28.07 16.33 17.87
N THR A 183 29.23 16.56 18.48
CA THR A 183 30.52 16.26 17.84
C THR A 183 31.09 15.01 18.49
N TYR A 184 31.27 13.95 17.71
CA TYR A 184 31.85 12.70 18.17
C TYR A 184 33.11 12.39 17.37
N GLN A 185 34.25 12.26 18.05
CA GLN A 185 35.55 11.98 17.41
C GLN A 185 35.93 12.97 16.28
N GLY A 186 35.58 14.25 16.45
CA GLY A 186 35.87 15.30 15.45
C GLY A 186 34.88 15.36 14.28
N MET A 187 33.92 14.44 14.20
CA MET A 187 32.86 14.43 13.18
C MET A 187 31.56 15.00 13.74
N ARG A 188 30.80 15.74 12.90
CA ARG A 188 29.48 16.26 13.26
C ARG A 188 28.44 15.15 13.10
N ARG A 189 27.69 14.89 14.17
CA ARG A 189 26.65 13.88 14.23
C ARG A 189 25.32 14.53 14.56
N LEU A 190 24.27 14.13 13.84
CA LEU A 190 22.90 14.47 14.18
C LEU A 190 22.33 13.38 15.08
N LYS A 191 22.05 13.73 16.33
CA LYS A 191 21.35 12.88 17.29
C LYS A 191 19.87 13.20 17.25
N ILE A 192 19.07 12.16 17.03
CA ILE A 192 17.62 12.24 17.01
C ILE A 192 17.07 11.31 18.09
N GLU A 193 16.39 11.90 19.05
CA GLU A 193 15.73 11.18 20.14
C GLU A 193 14.28 10.88 19.73
N LEU A 194 13.91 9.59 19.65
CA LEU A 194 12.59 9.18 19.18
C LEU A 194 11.81 8.55 20.35
N PRO A 195 10.92 9.31 21.01
CA PRO A 195 10.18 8.82 22.18
C PRO A 195 9.03 7.88 21.80
N PHE A 196 8.58 7.89 20.54
CA PHE A 196 7.54 7.00 20.04
C PHE A 196 8.14 6.10 18.96
N ARG A 197 8.28 4.81 19.25
CA ARG A 197 8.55 3.82 18.21
C ARG A 197 7.55 2.69 18.38
N LYS A 198 6.72 2.42 17.37
CA LYS A 198 5.74 1.30 17.47
C LYS A 198 6.41 -0.07 17.64
N THR A 199 7.71 -0.20 17.34
CA THR A 199 8.50 -1.43 17.53
C THR A 199 9.33 -1.47 18.82
N HIS A 200 9.27 -0.44 19.69
CA HIS A 200 10.00 -0.42 20.95
C HIS A 200 9.16 0.25 22.05
N GLN A 201 8.81 -0.48 23.11
CA GLN A 201 7.95 0.01 24.20
C GLN A 201 8.54 1.20 25.00
N THR A 202 9.82 1.51 24.84
CA THR A 202 10.55 2.52 25.64
C THR A 202 11.21 3.65 24.83
N GLY A 203 10.92 3.79 23.53
CA GLY A 203 11.61 4.78 22.69
C GLY A 203 13.09 4.45 22.49
N GLY A 204 13.78 5.19 21.62
CA GLY A 204 15.20 4.96 21.32
C GLY A 204 15.91 6.18 20.77
N THR A 205 17.24 6.22 20.94
CA THR A 205 18.11 7.25 20.38
C THR A 205 18.77 6.73 19.11
N ILE A 206 18.65 7.48 18.00
CA ILE A 206 19.36 7.17 16.76
C ILE A 206 20.38 8.28 16.51
N LEU A 207 21.58 7.86 16.10
CA LEU A 207 22.72 8.73 15.92
C LEU A 207 23.20 8.64 14.46
N ILE A 208 23.03 9.72 13.70
CA ILE A 208 23.38 9.81 12.27
C ILE A 208 24.70 10.58 12.14
N SER A 209 25.77 9.90 11.74
CA SER A 209 27.06 10.54 11.45
C SER A 209 27.11 11.00 9.99
N PHE A 210 27.62 12.20 9.76
CA PHE A 210 27.89 12.74 8.43
C PHE A 210 29.39 12.85 8.18
#